data_AF-A0A3M2E2L6-F1
#
_entry.id   AF-A0A3M2E2L6-F1
#
_cell.length_a   1.000
_cell.length_b   1.000
_cell.length_c   1.000
_cell.angle_alpha   90.00
_cell.angle_beta   90.00
_cell.angle_gamma   90.00
#
_symmetry.space_group_name_H-M   'P 1'
#
loop_
_entity.id
_entity.type
_entity.pdbx_description
1 polymer ?
#
loop_
_entity_poly.entity_id
_entity_poly.type
_entity_poly.pdbx_seq_one_letter_code
_entity_poly.pdbx_strand_id
1 'polypeptide(L)'
;ATYGGLRLFSEQLPSVADRLDGQVIEEFAEAMADVFGDPSEQIRAELREFFPALDEDHLYPDFMNDPNVREAFAAFRDTAFRRRVLKWERENPRKKHRFLAAWTDYMAQPPISGIVLRQSALINLVSTLEIFVDGVVKIYREQVDPGYAIKKIPNWKDRWDALQKIVPSPLWQGYQAPLREIIARRNALIHQGGRITAGGYLKQTREVTTLRPPGAAEGWLLLVPTSYLQEAFDTVILFAFALSQFAWREWRKPRRSQIADKLASDFLYQTLRPKRHALVERLASIAVEVRPGWKYRQTMLVNWAIACREQGKGDEMNRVLAQLEARKKHRQETKAAIHILRQRFDQARALMKAMAEKGELNKRMSPYWPLFEPIRDKPWLNNLFKASYGTLPRSRKRRQS
;
A
#
# COMPACT_ATOMS: atom_id res chain seq x y z
N ALA A 1 -1.72 10.66 10.94
CA ALA A 1 -0.73 10.24 9.93
C ALA A 1 -1.22 10.61 8.55
N THR A 2 -0.39 11.22 7.69
CA THR A 2 -0.77 11.43 6.28
C THR A 2 -0.68 10.10 5.54
N TYR A 3 -1.54 9.90 4.55
CA TYR A 3 -1.54 8.73 3.66
C TYR A 3 -0.15 8.38 3.10
N GLY A 4 0.64 9.40 2.74
CA GLY A 4 2.02 9.23 2.30
C GLY A 4 2.95 8.65 3.37
N GLY A 5 2.68 8.90 4.65
CA GLY A 5 3.42 8.31 5.77
C GLY A 5 3.12 6.82 5.95
N LEU A 6 1.85 6.41 5.89
CA LEU A 6 1.47 5.00 5.93
C LEU A 6 2.03 4.20 4.75
N ARG A 7 2.13 4.83 3.58
CA ARG A 7 2.74 4.22 2.40
C ARG A 7 4.25 4.15 2.48
N LEU A 8 4.94 5.25 2.80
CA LEU A 8 6.40 5.21 2.98
C LEU A 8 6.76 4.16 4.02
N PHE A 9 5.96 4.06 5.07
CA PHE A 9 6.03 2.97 6.01
C PHE A 9 5.84 1.63 5.29
N SER A 10 4.72 1.37 4.60
CA SER A 10 4.47 0.09 3.91
C SER A 10 5.47 -0.29 2.80
N GLU A 11 6.09 0.65 2.09
CA GLU A 11 7.04 0.38 1.00
C GLU A 11 8.46 0.22 1.52
N GLN A 12 8.85 1.01 2.53
CA GLN A 12 10.19 0.93 3.08
C GLN A 12 10.30 -0.18 4.12
N LEU A 13 9.22 -0.50 4.83
CA LEU A 13 9.22 -1.48 5.92
C LEU A 13 9.66 -2.88 5.47
N PRO A 14 9.18 -3.44 4.34
CA PRO A 14 9.73 -4.70 3.83
C PRO A 14 11.24 -4.59 3.57
N SER A 15 11.67 -3.58 2.82
CA SER A 15 13.10 -3.39 2.50
C SER A 15 14.01 -3.11 3.71
N VAL A 16 13.46 -2.59 4.80
CA VAL A 16 14.17 -2.37 6.06
C VAL A 16 14.21 -3.69 6.83
N ALA A 17 13.09 -4.40 6.87
CA ALA A 17 12.98 -5.64 7.60
C ALA A 17 13.77 -6.78 6.96
N ASP A 18 13.68 -6.97 5.64
CA ASP A 18 14.46 -7.97 4.90
C ASP A 18 15.97 -7.71 5.04
N ARG A 19 16.36 -6.43 5.16
CA ARG A 19 17.76 -6.05 5.40
C ARG A 19 18.20 -6.38 6.82
N LEU A 20 17.36 -6.11 7.82
CA LEU A 20 17.64 -6.46 9.21
C LEU A 20 17.71 -7.98 9.38
N ASP A 21 16.74 -8.70 8.82
CA ASP A 21 16.70 -10.17 8.83
C ASP A 21 17.95 -10.74 8.10
N GLY A 22 18.33 -10.16 6.96
CA GLY A 22 19.56 -10.51 6.25
C GLY A 22 20.84 -10.23 7.05
N GLN A 23 20.90 -9.12 7.81
CA GLN A 23 22.03 -8.80 8.69
C GLN A 23 22.14 -9.79 9.85
N VAL A 24 21.01 -10.14 10.49
CA VAL A 24 20.98 -11.13 11.57
C VAL A 24 21.45 -12.50 11.06
N ILE A 25 21.00 -12.92 9.87
CA ILE A 25 21.45 -14.17 9.26
C ILE A 25 22.96 -14.14 8.95
N GLU A 26 23.47 -13.02 8.41
CA GLU A 26 24.89 -12.86 8.09
C GLU A 26 25.77 -12.93 9.35
N GLU A 27 25.42 -12.15 10.38
CA GLU A 27 26.15 -12.14 11.65
C GLU A 27 26.15 -13.51 12.33
N PHE A 28 25.03 -14.23 12.24
CA PHE A 28 24.93 -15.58 12.76
C PHE A 28 25.74 -16.59 11.94
N ALA A 29 25.73 -16.48 10.60
CA ALA A 29 26.52 -17.33 9.71
C ALA A 29 28.02 -17.15 9.94
N GLU A 30 28.50 -15.91 10.09
CA GLU A 30 29.90 -15.62 10.44
C GLU A 30 30.30 -16.23 11.79
N ALA A 31 29.43 -16.08 12.80
CA ALA A 31 29.68 -16.64 14.13
C ALA A 31 29.73 -18.16 14.13
N MET A 32 28.87 -18.81 13.33
CA MET A 32 28.86 -20.26 13.15
C MET A 32 30.08 -20.74 12.34
N ALA A 33 30.49 -20.02 11.30
CA ALA A 33 31.68 -20.34 10.49
C ALA A 33 32.94 -20.41 11.35
N ASP A 34 33.08 -19.47 12.27
CA ASP A 34 34.16 -19.45 13.26
C ASP A 34 34.15 -20.70 14.17
N VAL A 35 32.99 -21.31 14.43
CA VAL A 35 32.81 -22.50 15.29
C VAL A 35 33.04 -23.80 14.53
N PHE A 36 32.48 -23.93 13.33
CA PHE A 36 32.50 -25.17 12.57
C PHE A 36 33.68 -25.30 11.61
N GLY A 37 34.35 -24.18 11.29
CA GLY A 37 35.44 -24.14 10.31
C GLY A 37 34.94 -24.18 8.86
N ASP A 38 33.63 -24.16 8.65
CA ASP A 38 33.02 -24.09 7.32
C ASP A 38 32.98 -22.64 6.81
N PRO A 39 32.96 -22.41 5.48
CA PRO A 39 32.81 -21.06 4.91
C PRO A 39 31.48 -20.40 5.33
N SER A 40 31.51 -19.12 5.71
CA SER A 40 30.30 -18.37 6.11
C SER A 40 29.21 -18.36 5.03
N GLU A 41 29.59 -18.30 3.75
CA GLU A 41 28.64 -18.37 2.64
C GLU A 41 27.89 -19.71 2.57
N GLN A 42 28.53 -20.81 2.93
CA GLN A 42 27.88 -22.13 2.99
C GLN A 42 26.86 -22.16 4.14
N ILE A 43 27.26 -21.75 5.34
CA ILE A 43 26.36 -21.71 6.50
C ILE A 43 25.20 -20.73 6.24
N ARG A 44 25.47 -19.60 5.59
CA ARG A 44 24.43 -18.65 5.22
C ARG A 44 23.41 -19.27 4.25
N ALA A 45 23.87 -20.04 3.27
CA ALA A 45 23.00 -20.74 2.34
C ALA A 45 22.11 -21.75 3.10
N GLU A 46 22.70 -22.57 3.97
CA GLU A 46 21.98 -23.51 4.82
C GLU A 46 20.94 -22.80 5.71
N LEU A 47 21.32 -21.71 6.37
CA LEU A 47 20.39 -20.92 7.19
C LEU A 47 19.23 -20.34 6.37
N ARG A 48 19.48 -19.92 5.13
CA ARG A 48 18.42 -19.43 4.23
C ARG A 48 17.47 -20.53 3.74
N GLU A 49 17.91 -21.78 3.70
CA GLU A 49 17.01 -22.91 3.44
C GLU A 49 16.00 -23.10 4.59
N PHE A 50 16.43 -22.88 5.84
CA PHE A 50 15.54 -22.93 7.00
C PHE A 50 14.70 -21.66 7.18
N PHE A 51 15.20 -20.51 6.73
CA PHE A 51 14.55 -19.20 6.84
C PHE A 51 14.49 -18.52 5.47
N PRO A 52 13.65 -19.04 4.56
CA PRO A 52 13.50 -18.44 3.24
C PRO A 52 12.97 -17.01 3.35
N ALA A 53 13.21 -16.20 2.33
CA ALA A 53 12.60 -14.88 2.23
C ALA A 53 11.09 -15.02 2.01
N LEU A 54 10.32 -14.96 3.09
CA LEU A 54 8.86 -15.14 3.09
C LEU A 54 8.10 -13.87 2.63
N ASP A 55 8.67 -13.10 1.69
CA ASP A 55 8.03 -11.89 1.18
C ASP A 55 6.97 -12.18 0.12
N GLU A 56 7.11 -13.30 -0.60
CA GLU A 56 6.20 -13.69 -1.67
C GLU A 56 5.19 -14.75 -1.24
N ASP A 57 5.46 -15.47 -0.15
CA ASP A 57 4.66 -16.59 0.31
C ASP A 57 3.45 -16.14 1.13
N HIS A 58 2.27 -16.60 0.73
CA HIS A 58 1.02 -16.34 1.47
C HIS A 58 0.75 -17.33 2.60
N LEU A 59 1.41 -18.48 2.57
CA LEU A 59 1.22 -19.58 3.49
C LEU A 59 2.58 -20.10 3.95
N TYR A 60 2.65 -20.48 5.22
CA TYR A 60 3.82 -21.12 5.77
C TYR A 60 3.39 -22.39 6.50
N PRO A 61 4.11 -23.52 6.34
CA PRO A 61 3.91 -24.67 7.20
C PRO A 61 4.11 -24.26 8.65
N ASP A 62 3.31 -24.82 9.55
CA ASP A 62 3.52 -24.61 10.97
C ASP A 62 4.66 -25.52 11.47
N PHE A 63 5.90 -25.12 11.17
CA PHE A 63 7.10 -25.89 11.48
C PHE A 63 7.30 -26.14 12.98
N MET A 64 6.72 -25.34 13.86
CA MET A 64 6.73 -25.61 15.31
C MET A 64 6.02 -26.92 15.66
N ASN A 65 5.15 -27.39 14.77
CA ASN A 65 4.47 -28.68 14.88
C ASN A 65 4.95 -29.70 13.84
N ASP A 66 5.90 -29.36 12.98
CA ASP A 66 6.53 -30.31 12.06
C ASP A 66 7.52 -31.20 12.84
N PRO A 67 7.37 -32.54 12.78
CA PRO A 67 8.29 -33.48 13.44
C PRO A 67 9.76 -33.27 13.07
N ASN A 68 10.06 -32.95 11.80
CA ASN A 68 11.43 -32.80 11.30
C ASN A 68 12.08 -31.53 11.85
N VAL A 69 11.32 -30.44 11.99
CA VAL A 69 11.86 -29.20 12.59
C VAL A 69 12.02 -29.35 14.10
N ARG A 70 11.11 -30.06 14.77
CA ARG A 70 11.32 -30.44 16.17
C ARG A 70 12.55 -31.31 16.35
N GLU A 71 12.81 -32.24 15.43
CA GLU A 71 14.02 -33.07 15.41
C GLU A 71 15.28 -32.23 15.15
N ALA A 72 15.24 -31.28 14.22
CA ALA A 72 16.34 -30.33 14.00
C ALA A 72 16.63 -29.48 15.24
N PHE A 73 15.60 -28.92 15.89
CA PHE A 73 15.76 -28.24 17.18
C PHE A 73 16.24 -29.16 18.31
N ALA A 74 15.87 -30.44 18.27
CA ALA A 74 16.40 -31.45 19.19
C ALA A 74 17.88 -31.78 18.90
N ALA A 75 18.32 -31.73 17.64
CA ALA A 75 19.73 -31.88 17.27
C ALA A 75 20.60 -30.74 17.83
N PHE A 76 20.07 -29.52 17.96
CA PHE A 76 20.74 -28.45 18.70
C PHE A 76 20.84 -28.70 20.22
N ARG A 77 20.00 -29.60 20.76
CA ARG A 77 20.09 -30.10 22.14
C ARG A 77 20.96 -31.33 22.28
N ASP A 78 21.48 -31.87 21.18
CA ASP A 78 22.33 -33.06 21.18
C ASP A 78 23.60 -32.83 22.02
N THR A 79 23.98 -33.89 22.73
CA THR A 79 25.15 -33.88 23.61
C THR A 79 26.43 -33.74 22.80
N ALA A 80 26.51 -34.28 21.58
CA ALA A 80 27.71 -34.14 20.74
C ALA A 80 27.82 -32.71 20.18
N PHE A 81 26.72 -32.09 19.75
CA PHE A 81 26.69 -30.66 19.41
C PHE A 81 27.17 -29.79 20.58
N ARG A 82 26.58 -29.96 21.78
CA ARG A 82 27.00 -29.22 22.97
C ARG A 82 28.47 -29.42 23.31
N ARG A 83 29.00 -30.64 23.22
CA ARG A 83 30.43 -30.92 23.46
C ARG A 83 31.33 -30.20 22.46
N ARG A 84 30.95 -30.14 21.18
CA ARG A 84 31.71 -29.39 20.16
C ARG A 84 31.74 -27.90 20.46
N VAL A 85 30.58 -27.31 20.77
CA VAL A 85 30.49 -25.88 21.16
C VAL A 85 31.32 -25.60 22.42
N LEU A 86 31.21 -26.43 23.47
CA LEU A 86 31.98 -26.28 24.70
C LEU A 86 33.49 -26.47 24.50
N LYS A 87 33.91 -27.36 23.60
CA LYS A 87 35.32 -27.54 23.25
C LYS A 87 35.86 -26.30 22.54
N TRP A 88 35.15 -25.83 21.50
CA TRP A 88 35.50 -24.61 20.77
C TRP A 88 35.55 -23.40 21.70
N GLU A 89 34.62 -23.31 22.64
CA GLU A 89 34.56 -22.24 23.65
C GLU A 89 35.83 -22.15 24.49
N ARG A 90 36.38 -23.31 24.90
CA ARG A 90 37.64 -23.39 25.66
C ARG A 90 38.84 -22.98 24.82
N GLU A 91 38.83 -23.32 23.54
CA GLU A 91 39.91 -23.02 22.59
C GLU A 91 39.86 -21.55 22.12
N ASN A 92 38.68 -20.92 22.16
CA ASN A 92 38.44 -19.57 21.62
C ASN A 92 37.70 -18.65 22.61
N PRO A 93 38.24 -18.39 23.82
CA PRO A 93 37.53 -17.67 24.88
C PRO A 93 37.10 -16.24 24.48
N ARG A 94 37.84 -15.59 23.57
CA ARG A 94 37.48 -14.25 23.05
C ARG A 94 36.31 -14.31 22.06
N LYS A 95 36.19 -15.38 21.26
CA LYS A 95 35.11 -15.54 20.27
C LYS A 95 33.82 -16.07 20.90
N LYS A 96 33.90 -16.75 22.05
CA LYS A 96 32.74 -17.21 22.85
C LYS A 96 31.66 -16.13 22.98
N HIS A 97 32.05 -14.94 23.41
CA HIS A 97 31.09 -13.86 23.67
C HIS A 97 30.34 -13.45 22.40
N ARG A 98 31.03 -13.42 21.25
CA ARG A 98 30.41 -13.12 19.95
C ARG A 98 29.43 -14.20 19.53
N PHE A 99 29.80 -15.48 19.66
CA PHE A 99 28.91 -16.60 19.34
C PHE A 99 27.67 -16.64 20.25
N LEU A 100 27.86 -16.51 21.57
CA LEU A 100 26.73 -16.51 22.50
C LEU A 100 25.81 -15.31 22.31
N ALA A 101 26.37 -14.14 21.98
CA ALA A 101 25.57 -12.97 21.61
C ALA A 101 24.76 -13.25 20.34
N ALA A 102 25.42 -13.66 19.24
CA ALA A 102 24.74 -13.96 17.98
C ALA A 102 23.67 -15.06 18.13
N TRP A 103 23.96 -16.13 18.87
CA TRP A 103 23.01 -17.19 19.17
C TRP A 103 21.84 -16.71 20.03
N THR A 104 22.10 -15.92 21.07
CA THR A 104 21.04 -15.38 21.94
C THR A 104 20.17 -14.41 21.17
N ASP A 105 20.77 -13.52 20.38
CA ASP A 105 20.06 -12.56 19.54
C ASP A 105 19.22 -13.29 18.49
N TYR A 106 19.78 -14.30 17.83
CA TYR A 106 19.08 -15.14 16.86
C TYR A 106 17.89 -15.91 17.47
N MET A 107 18.06 -16.49 18.67
CA MET A 107 16.99 -17.22 19.36
C MET A 107 15.93 -16.30 19.96
N ALA A 108 16.31 -15.08 20.39
CA ALA A 108 15.40 -14.09 20.94
C ALA A 108 14.62 -13.36 19.83
N GLN A 109 15.26 -13.11 18.69
CA GLN A 109 14.73 -12.41 17.52
C GLN A 109 15.11 -13.18 16.26
N PRO A 110 14.40 -14.28 15.94
CA PRO A 110 14.61 -14.95 14.67
C PRO A 110 14.36 -13.96 13.52
N PRO A 111 14.94 -14.20 12.32
CA PRO A 111 14.83 -13.32 11.16
C PRO A 111 13.41 -13.36 10.55
N ILE A 112 12.43 -12.95 11.35
CA ILE A 112 10.99 -12.88 11.04
C ILE A 112 10.49 -11.44 11.18
N SER A 113 11.39 -10.47 11.30
CA SER A 113 11.04 -9.07 11.53
C SER A 113 10.14 -8.57 10.40
N GLY A 114 10.44 -8.94 9.16
CA GLY A 114 9.63 -8.58 7.99
C GLY A 114 8.21 -9.09 8.08
N ILE A 115 8.04 -10.34 8.51
CA ILE A 115 6.73 -10.96 8.66
C ILE A 115 5.93 -10.25 9.76
N VAL A 116 6.54 -10.07 10.94
CA VAL A 116 5.88 -9.43 12.09
C VAL A 116 5.49 -7.99 11.77
N LEU A 117 6.35 -7.25 11.07
CA LEU A 117 6.09 -5.87 10.67
C LEU A 117 4.95 -5.79 9.63
N ARG A 118 4.93 -6.67 8.62
CA ARG A 118 3.83 -6.73 7.63
C ARG A 118 2.50 -7.15 8.27
N GLN A 119 2.52 -8.12 9.17
CA GLN A 119 1.34 -8.52 9.96
C GLN A 119 0.82 -7.36 10.81
N SER A 120 1.72 -6.64 11.50
CA SER A 120 1.38 -5.47 12.30
C SER A 120 0.79 -4.35 11.45
N ALA A 121 1.32 -4.12 10.25
CA ALA A 121 0.79 -3.15 9.30
C ALA A 121 -0.63 -3.52 8.83
N LEU A 122 -0.90 -4.81 8.53
CA LEU A 122 -2.23 -5.29 8.18
C LEU A 122 -3.23 -5.13 9.34
N ILE A 123 -2.81 -5.48 10.56
CA ILE A 123 -3.62 -5.31 11.77
C ILE A 123 -4.01 -3.84 11.95
N ASN A 124 -3.02 -2.93 11.87
CA ASN A 124 -3.24 -1.49 12.00
C ASN A 124 -4.13 -0.92 10.89
N LEU A 125 -3.99 -1.41 9.66
CA LEU A 125 -4.83 -1.04 8.53
C LEU A 125 -6.30 -1.38 8.79
N VAL A 126 -6.58 -2.61 9.23
CA VAL A 126 -7.95 -3.05 9.52
C VAL A 126 -8.53 -2.32 10.73
N SER A 127 -7.76 -2.12 11.80
CA SER A 127 -8.20 -1.33 12.95
C SER A 127 -8.54 0.12 12.55
N THR A 128 -7.74 0.72 11.68
CA THR A 128 -8.02 2.06 11.13
C THR A 128 -9.31 2.09 10.31
N LEU A 129 -9.53 1.05 9.50
CA LEU A 129 -10.77 0.89 8.73
C LEU A 129 -12.00 0.77 9.65
N GLU A 130 -11.92 -0.01 10.71
CA GLU A 130 -13.02 -0.16 11.68
C GLU A 130 -13.36 1.17 12.35
N ILE A 131 -12.35 1.91 12.81
CA ILE A 131 -12.53 3.25 13.39
C ILE A 131 -13.16 4.21 12.37
N PHE A 132 -12.71 4.17 11.11
CA PHE A 132 -13.28 4.99 10.05
C PHE A 132 -14.76 4.67 9.81
N VAL A 133 -15.12 3.39 9.69
CA VAL A 133 -16.51 2.95 9.50
C VAL A 133 -17.38 3.34 10.69
N ASP A 134 -16.92 3.11 11.91
CA ASP A 134 -17.64 3.48 13.14
C ASP A 134 -17.85 5.00 13.20
N GLY A 135 -16.85 5.78 12.78
CA GLY A 135 -16.94 7.24 12.65
C GLY A 135 -17.99 7.68 11.62
N VAL A 136 -18.04 7.03 10.45
CA VAL A 136 -19.04 7.31 9.41
C VAL A 136 -20.45 7.03 9.93
N VAL A 137 -20.67 5.88 10.57
CA VAL A 137 -21.98 5.52 11.15
C VAL A 137 -22.38 6.48 12.26
N LYS A 138 -21.43 6.89 13.11
CA LYS A 138 -21.66 7.88 14.17
C LYS A 138 -22.08 9.24 13.58
N ILE A 139 -21.39 9.73 12.55
CA ILE A 139 -21.72 10.99 11.87
C ILE A 139 -23.14 10.93 11.28
N TYR A 140 -23.50 9.82 10.65
CA TYR A 140 -24.86 9.63 10.12
C TYR A 140 -25.91 9.81 11.20
N ARG A 141 -25.75 9.12 12.34
CA ARG A 141 -26.66 9.24 13.47
C ARG A 141 -26.73 10.67 13.97
N GLU A 142 -25.60 11.31 14.23
CA GLU A 142 -25.57 12.63 14.86
C GLU A 142 -26.09 13.74 13.93
N GLN A 143 -25.93 13.60 12.62
CA GLN A 143 -26.13 14.71 11.67
C GLN A 143 -27.23 14.48 10.65
N VAL A 144 -27.65 13.23 10.42
CA VAL A 144 -28.62 12.87 9.37
C VAL A 144 -29.87 12.26 9.99
N ASP A 145 -29.73 11.28 10.88
CA ASP A 145 -30.85 10.61 11.54
C ASP A 145 -30.54 10.29 13.01
N PRO A 146 -30.81 11.24 13.94
CA PRO A 146 -30.59 11.06 15.38
C PRO A 146 -31.36 9.88 16.00
N GLY A 147 -32.46 9.46 15.36
CA GLY A 147 -33.28 8.32 15.77
C GLY A 147 -32.72 6.97 15.34
N TYR A 148 -31.65 6.94 14.54
CA TYR A 148 -31.05 5.70 14.06
C TYR A 148 -30.46 4.88 15.21
N ALA A 149 -31.16 3.82 15.59
CA ALA A 149 -30.73 2.90 16.63
C ALA A 149 -29.54 2.04 16.16
N ILE A 150 -28.39 2.20 16.82
CA ILE A 150 -27.23 1.33 16.62
C ILE A 150 -27.31 0.22 17.66
N LYS A 151 -27.55 -1.02 17.22
CA LYS A 151 -27.15 -2.17 18.02
C LYS A 151 -25.63 -2.08 18.19
N LYS A 152 -25.10 -2.28 19.41
CA LYS A 152 -23.65 -2.31 19.67
C LYS A 152 -22.98 -3.11 18.55
N ILE A 153 -22.19 -2.45 17.69
CA ILE A 153 -21.70 -3.04 16.43
C ILE A 153 -20.48 -3.91 16.78
N PRO A 154 -20.64 -5.22 16.98
CA PRO A 154 -19.61 -6.05 17.58
C PRO A 154 -18.64 -6.62 16.55
N ASN A 155 -19.08 -6.79 15.30
CA ASN A 155 -18.34 -7.48 14.25
C ASN A 155 -18.47 -6.75 12.90
N TRP A 156 -17.71 -7.23 11.91
CA TRP A 156 -17.69 -6.63 10.58
C TRP A 156 -18.99 -6.79 9.79
N LYS A 157 -19.73 -7.88 10.00
CA LYS A 157 -21.02 -8.09 9.32
C LYS A 157 -22.01 -6.99 9.73
N ASP A 158 -22.11 -6.71 11.02
CA ASP A 158 -22.99 -5.67 11.54
C ASP A 158 -22.56 -4.27 11.06
N ARG A 159 -21.24 -4.02 10.94
CA ARG A 159 -20.71 -2.78 10.33
C ARG A 159 -21.14 -2.65 8.87
N TRP A 160 -20.99 -3.73 8.10
CA TRP A 160 -21.36 -3.75 6.68
C TRP A 160 -22.86 -3.52 6.47
N ASP A 161 -23.69 -4.24 7.21
CA ASP A 161 -25.15 -4.12 7.15
C ASP A 161 -25.60 -2.70 7.52
N ALA A 162 -24.96 -2.09 8.52
CA ALA A 162 -25.20 -0.69 8.87
C ALA A 162 -24.84 0.25 7.72
N LEU A 163 -23.66 0.11 7.12
CA LEU A 163 -23.23 0.92 5.98
C LEU A 163 -24.17 0.79 4.78
N GLN A 164 -24.62 -0.43 4.48
CA GLN A 164 -25.53 -0.69 3.36
C GLN A 164 -26.87 0.01 3.55
N LYS A 165 -27.32 0.14 4.81
CA LYS A 165 -28.54 0.89 5.15
C LYS A 165 -28.36 2.40 5.01
N ILE A 166 -27.20 2.95 5.41
CA ILE A 166 -27.01 4.42 5.49
C ILE A 166 -26.40 5.06 4.23
N VAL A 167 -25.71 4.29 3.39
CA VAL A 167 -25.11 4.76 2.11
C VAL A 167 -25.26 3.68 1.02
N PRO A 168 -26.47 3.31 0.57
CA PRO A 168 -26.63 2.27 -0.44
C PRO A 168 -26.01 2.70 -1.78
N SER A 169 -24.84 2.17 -2.14
CA SER A 169 -24.18 2.47 -3.41
C SER A 169 -23.37 1.29 -3.96
N PRO A 170 -23.53 0.96 -5.25
CA PRO A 170 -22.77 -0.13 -5.88
C PRO A 170 -21.27 0.18 -5.95
N LEU A 171 -20.86 1.45 -5.90
CA LEU A 171 -19.45 1.84 -6.10
C LEU A 171 -18.52 1.42 -4.96
N TRP A 172 -19.05 1.16 -3.76
CA TRP A 172 -18.26 0.62 -2.66
C TRP A 172 -18.65 -0.82 -2.29
N GLN A 173 -19.83 -1.30 -2.71
CA GLN A 173 -20.27 -2.67 -2.44
C GLN A 173 -19.36 -3.73 -3.06
N GLY A 174 -18.74 -3.44 -4.21
CA GLY A 174 -17.76 -4.33 -4.84
C GLY A 174 -16.55 -4.67 -3.97
N TYR A 175 -16.29 -3.90 -2.90
CA TYR A 175 -15.20 -4.17 -1.96
C TYR A 175 -15.57 -5.11 -0.82
N GLN A 176 -16.82 -5.60 -0.73
CA GLN A 176 -17.25 -6.49 0.36
C GLN A 176 -16.39 -7.75 0.45
N ALA A 177 -16.23 -8.42 -0.69
CA ALA A 177 -15.52 -9.68 -0.78
C ALA A 177 -14.04 -9.54 -0.38
N PRO A 178 -13.25 -8.64 -0.97
CA PRO A 178 -11.84 -8.49 -0.58
C PRO A 178 -11.68 -7.99 0.86
N LEU A 179 -12.53 -7.08 1.34
CA LEU A 179 -12.47 -6.65 2.74
C LEU A 179 -12.79 -7.78 3.72
N ARG A 180 -13.72 -8.67 3.38
CA ARG A 180 -14.03 -9.84 4.20
C ARG A 180 -12.81 -10.75 4.34
N GLU A 181 -12.07 -11.00 3.25
CA GLU A 181 -10.85 -11.82 3.32
C GLU A 181 -9.75 -11.13 4.15
N ILE A 182 -9.51 -9.83 3.91
CA ILE A 182 -8.53 -9.03 4.67
C ILE A 182 -8.80 -9.06 6.17
N ILE A 183 -10.07 -8.88 6.56
CA ILE A 183 -10.49 -8.89 7.96
C ILE A 183 -10.38 -10.29 8.56
N ALA A 184 -10.76 -11.33 7.82
CA ALA A 184 -10.60 -12.71 8.25
C ALA A 184 -9.13 -13.06 8.48
N ARG A 185 -8.23 -12.64 7.58
CA ARG A 185 -6.78 -12.81 7.74
C ARG A 185 -6.28 -12.09 8.98
N ARG A 186 -6.63 -10.82 9.17
CA ARG A 186 -6.29 -10.06 10.39
C ARG A 186 -6.79 -10.74 11.66
N ASN A 187 -8.01 -11.29 11.65
CA ASN A 187 -8.55 -12.02 12.80
C ASN A 187 -7.74 -13.28 13.12
N ALA A 188 -7.31 -14.02 12.09
CA ALA A 188 -6.43 -15.17 12.27
C ALA A 188 -5.08 -14.76 12.85
N LEU A 189 -4.47 -13.67 12.36
CA LEU A 189 -3.22 -13.14 12.89
C LEU A 189 -3.31 -12.80 14.38
N ILE A 190 -4.36 -12.07 14.79
CA ILE A 190 -4.51 -11.62 16.19
C ILE A 190 -4.91 -12.74 17.13
N HIS A 191 -5.88 -13.56 16.74
CA HIS A 191 -6.53 -14.50 17.66
C HIS A 191 -6.00 -15.93 17.56
N GLN A 192 -5.35 -16.28 16.45
CA GLN A 192 -4.83 -17.64 16.19
C GLN A 192 -3.33 -17.63 15.88
N GLY A 193 -2.62 -16.51 16.09
CA GLY A 193 -1.19 -16.39 15.74
C GLY A 193 -0.92 -16.62 14.25
N GLY A 194 -1.91 -16.34 13.40
CA GLY A 194 -1.87 -16.60 11.96
C GLY A 194 -2.33 -18.00 11.54
N ARG A 195 -2.58 -18.92 12.47
CA ARG A 195 -3.01 -20.29 12.15
C ARG A 195 -4.39 -20.34 11.50
N ILE A 196 -4.48 -21.06 10.39
CA ILE A 196 -5.73 -21.40 9.73
C ILE A 196 -6.43 -22.50 10.54
N THR A 197 -7.68 -22.23 10.90
CA THR A 197 -8.56 -23.18 11.59
C THR A 197 -9.90 -23.27 10.87
N ALA A 198 -10.57 -24.42 10.97
CA ALA A 198 -11.89 -24.60 10.38
C ALA A 198 -12.92 -23.59 10.92
N GLY A 199 -12.90 -23.33 12.23
CA GLY A 199 -13.80 -22.39 12.91
C GLY A 199 -13.44 -20.90 12.75
N GLY A 200 -12.19 -20.59 12.39
CA GLY A 200 -11.67 -19.24 12.24
C GLY A 200 -11.66 -18.76 10.79
N TYR A 201 -10.47 -18.67 10.20
CA TYR A 201 -10.26 -18.13 8.85
C TYR A 201 -11.12 -18.82 7.78
N LEU A 202 -11.19 -20.16 7.78
CA LEU A 202 -11.95 -20.90 6.75
C LEU A 202 -13.46 -20.63 6.84
N LYS A 203 -14.02 -20.57 8.05
CA LYS A 203 -15.42 -20.20 8.25
C LYS A 203 -15.71 -18.76 7.77
N GLN A 204 -14.85 -17.81 8.13
CA GLN A 204 -15.04 -16.39 7.80
C GLN A 204 -14.91 -16.10 6.29
N THR A 205 -14.15 -16.92 5.56
CA THR A 205 -13.93 -16.76 4.11
C THR A 205 -14.73 -17.73 3.25
N ARG A 206 -15.74 -18.43 3.81
CA ARG A 206 -16.52 -19.46 3.10
C ARG A 206 -17.20 -18.95 1.82
N GLU A 207 -17.63 -17.69 1.82
CA GLU A 207 -18.30 -17.05 0.68
C GLU A 207 -17.33 -16.38 -0.30
N VAL A 208 -16.02 -16.36 0.00
CA VAL A 208 -14.97 -15.68 -0.78
C VAL A 208 -13.77 -16.59 -0.98
N THR A 209 -14.02 -17.88 -1.23
CA THR A 209 -12.99 -18.92 -1.35
C THR A 209 -11.97 -18.62 -2.44
N THR A 210 -12.37 -17.94 -3.51
CA THR A 210 -11.50 -17.53 -4.63
C THR A 210 -10.46 -16.48 -4.25
N LEU A 211 -10.61 -15.82 -3.11
CA LEU A 211 -9.65 -14.84 -2.58
C LEU A 211 -8.69 -15.45 -1.54
N ARG A 212 -8.87 -16.73 -1.20
CA ARG A 212 -7.93 -17.42 -0.30
C ARG A 212 -6.61 -17.65 -1.03
N PRO A 213 -5.49 -17.70 -0.28
CA PRO A 213 -4.26 -18.25 -0.81
C PRO A 213 -4.49 -19.66 -1.36
N PRO A 214 -3.93 -19.99 -2.54
CA PRO A 214 -3.91 -21.35 -3.03
C PRO A 214 -3.31 -22.30 -1.96
N GLY A 215 -3.99 -23.42 -1.68
CA GLY A 215 -3.55 -24.39 -0.68
C GLY A 215 -3.90 -24.04 0.78
N ALA A 216 -4.67 -22.97 1.03
CA ALA A 216 -5.08 -22.59 2.39
C ALA A 216 -5.90 -23.72 3.06
N ALA A 217 -5.28 -24.41 4.02
CA ALA A 217 -5.85 -25.54 4.76
C ALA A 217 -5.58 -25.41 6.26
N GLU A 218 -6.32 -26.17 7.07
CA GLU A 218 -6.14 -26.18 8.53
C GLU A 218 -4.71 -26.58 8.93
N GLY A 219 -4.19 -25.94 9.98
CA GLY A 219 -2.82 -26.18 10.47
C GLY A 219 -1.76 -25.29 9.84
N TRP A 220 -1.99 -24.73 8.66
CA TRP A 220 -1.08 -23.78 8.01
C TRP A 220 -1.11 -22.39 8.67
N LEU A 221 -0.02 -21.63 8.53
CA LEU A 221 0.08 -20.24 8.97
C LEU A 221 -0.18 -19.30 7.79
N LEU A 222 -0.99 -18.28 8.02
CA LEU A 222 -1.20 -17.16 7.10
C LEU A 222 -0.05 -16.16 7.24
N LEU A 223 0.60 -15.92 6.12
CA LEU A 223 1.56 -14.84 5.99
C LEU A 223 0.93 -13.60 5.37
N VAL A 224 1.68 -12.51 5.38
CA VAL A 224 1.32 -11.24 4.75
C VAL A 224 2.48 -10.84 3.82
N PRO A 225 2.46 -11.30 2.56
CA PRO A 225 3.36 -10.81 1.53
C PRO A 225 3.31 -9.29 1.36
N THR A 226 4.40 -8.69 0.88
CA THR A 226 4.39 -7.25 0.54
C THR A 226 3.35 -6.93 -0.53
N SER A 227 3.25 -7.77 -1.56
CA SER A 227 2.26 -7.63 -2.64
C SER A 227 0.82 -7.63 -2.10
N TYR A 228 0.51 -8.60 -1.24
CA TYR A 228 -0.78 -8.69 -0.55
C TYR A 228 -1.05 -7.45 0.30
N LEU A 229 -0.08 -7.00 1.10
CA LEU A 229 -0.25 -5.83 1.95
C LEU A 229 -0.54 -4.57 1.12
N GLN A 230 0.18 -4.37 0.01
CA GLN A 230 -0.06 -3.25 -0.91
C GLN A 230 -1.46 -3.30 -1.54
N GLU A 231 -1.92 -4.48 -1.94
CA GLU A 231 -3.28 -4.67 -2.47
C GLU A 231 -4.36 -4.44 -1.40
N ALA A 232 -4.11 -4.89 -0.17
CA ALA A 232 -4.99 -4.65 0.96
C ALA A 232 -5.10 -3.16 1.27
N PHE A 233 -3.98 -2.42 1.26
CA PHE A 233 -3.99 -0.97 1.35
C PHE A 233 -4.87 -0.36 0.26
N ASP A 234 -4.63 -0.71 -1.01
CA ASP A 234 -5.37 -0.16 -2.16
C ASP A 234 -6.86 -0.43 -2.08
N THR A 235 -7.24 -1.64 -1.68
CA THR A 235 -8.63 -2.02 -1.44
C THR A 235 -9.27 -1.14 -0.36
N VAL A 236 -8.62 -1.00 0.78
CA VAL A 236 -9.13 -0.18 1.90
C VAL A 236 -9.24 1.29 1.49
N ILE A 237 -8.27 1.81 0.75
CA ILE A 237 -8.27 3.21 0.27
C ILE A 237 -9.41 3.45 -0.71
N LEU A 238 -9.62 2.54 -1.66
CA LEU A 238 -10.68 2.66 -2.65
C LEU A 238 -12.05 2.58 -1.99
N PHE A 239 -12.23 1.64 -1.06
CA PHE A 239 -13.44 1.55 -0.25
C PHE A 239 -13.68 2.84 0.55
N ALA A 240 -12.68 3.30 1.31
CA ALA A 240 -12.83 4.49 2.14
C ALA A 240 -13.09 5.74 1.30
N PHE A 241 -12.42 5.88 0.15
CA PHE A 241 -12.63 6.96 -0.81
C PHE A 241 -14.05 6.94 -1.36
N ALA A 242 -14.51 5.80 -1.87
CA ALA A 242 -15.86 5.65 -2.40
C ALA A 242 -16.90 5.94 -1.32
N LEU A 243 -16.82 5.28 -0.16
CA LEU A 243 -17.76 5.47 0.94
C LEU A 243 -17.82 6.94 1.38
N SER A 244 -16.67 7.61 1.54
CA SER A 244 -16.62 9.03 1.93
C SER A 244 -17.29 9.93 0.89
N GLN A 245 -17.03 9.70 -0.40
CA GLN A 245 -17.60 10.50 -1.48
C GLN A 245 -19.12 10.34 -1.56
N PHE A 246 -19.64 9.13 -1.40
CA PHE A 246 -21.09 8.91 -1.39
C PHE A 246 -21.75 9.45 -0.13
N ALA A 247 -21.22 9.10 1.05
CA ALA A 247 -21.74 9.59 2.32
C ALA A 247 -21.86 11.12 2.32
N TRP A 248 -20.80 11.82 1.88
CA TRP A 248 -20.81 13.27 1.81
C TRP A 248 -21.87 13.82 0.85
N ARG A 249 -22.02 13.22 -0.34
CA ARG A 249 -22.93 13.71 -1.38
C ARG A 249 -24.39 13.42 -1.05
N GLU A 250 -24.67 12.26 -0.49
CA GLU A 250 -26.01 11.85 -0.09
C GLU A 250 -26.51 12.66 1.12
N TRP A 251 -25.66 12.82 2.15
CA TRP A 251 -26.09 13.42 3.41
C TRP A 251 -26.10 14.95 3.40
N ARG A 252 -25.36 15.61 2.49
CA ARG A 252 -25.17 17.08 2.50
C ARG A 252 -25.68 17.80 1.24
N LYS A 253 -26.79 17.33 0.64
CA LYS A 253 -27.43 17.95 -0.54
C LYS A 253 -27.56 19.48 -0.44
N PRO A 254 -27.48 20.26 -1.54
CA PRO A 254 -26.61 20.14 -2.72
C PRO A 254 -25.49 21.22 -2.75
N ARG A 255 -25.49 22.18 -1.81
CA ARG A 255 -24.60 23.37 -1.85
C ARG A 255 -23.14 23.10 -1.47
N ARG A 256 -22.80 21.93 -0.90
CA ARG A 256 -21.43 21.61 -0.40
C ARG A 256 -20.67 20.55 -1.22
N SER A 257 -21.13 20.20 -2.42
CA SER A 257 -20.45 19.22 -3.30
C SER A 257 -19.07 19.68 -3.77
N GLN A 258 -18.82 21.00 -3.83
CA GLN A 258 -17.52 21.55 -4.23
C GLN A 258 -16.37 21.14 -3.32
N ILE A 259 -16.63 20.95 -2.01
CA ILE A 259 -15.60 20.49 -1.06
C ILE A 259 -15.23 19.04 -1.36
N ALA A 260 -16.24 18.18 -1.56
CA ALA A 260 -16.02 16.78 -1.91
C ALA A 260 -15.28 16.64 -3.25
N ASP A 261 -15.66 17.45 -4.25
CA ASP A 261 -14.98 17.50 -5.55
C ASP A 261 -13.51 17.93 -5.42
N LYS A 262 -13.25 18.97 -4.61
CA LYS A 262 -11.90 19.45 -4.36
C LYS A 262 -11.05 18.38 -3.69
N LEU A 263 -11.54 17.76 -2.61
CA LEU A 263 -10.83 16.72 -1.89
C LEU A 263 -10.55 15.51 -2.77
N ALA A 264 -11.50 15.10 -3.62
CA ALA A 264 -11.30 14.02 -4.58
C ALA A 264 -10.24 14.36 -5.63
N SER A 265 -10.28 15.57 -6.19
CA SER A 265 -9.29 16.03 -7.17
C SER A 265 -7.89 16.12 -6.55
N ASP A 266 -7.78 16.67 -5.34
CA ASP A 266 -6.52 16.80 -4.62
C ASP A 266 -5.95 15.43 -4.26
N PHE A 267 -6.79 14.49 -3.81
CA PHE A 267 -6.37 13.13 -3.48
C PHE A 267 -5.83 12.38 -4.71
N LEU A 268 -6.48 12.49 -5.87
CA LEU A 268 -5.97 11.93 -7.12
C LEU A 268 -4.61 12.52 -7.49
N TYR A 269 -4.45 13.85 -7.39
CA TYR A 269 -3.17 14.50 -7.67
C TYR A 269 -2.07 14.04 -6.71
N GLN A 270 -2.38 13.96 -5.41
CA GLN A 270 -1.44 13.47 -4.39
C GLN A 270 -1.08 12.00 -4.59
N THR A 271 -1.98 11.19 -5.15
CA THR A 271 -1.75 9.77 -5.46
C THR A 271 -0.97 9.58 -6.77
N LEU A 272 -1.14 10.52 -7.72
CA LEU A 272 -0.43 10.55 -9.00
C LEU A 272 1.05 10.92 -8.85
N ARG A 273 1.36 11.92 -8.02
CA ARG A 273 2.74 12.40 -7.80
C ARG A 273 3.74 11.29 -7.45
N PRO A 274 3.44 10.36 -6.54
CA PRO A 274 4.33 9.26 -6.20
C PRO A 274 4.08 8.02 -7.07
N LYS A 275 3.62 8.21 -8.32
CA LYS A 275 3.53 7.22 -9.39
C LYS A 275 2.61 6.01 -9.14
N ARG A 276 1.55 6.15 -8.34
CA ARG A 276 0.57 5.05 -8.13
C ARG A 276 -0.48 4.99 -9.24
N HIS A 277 -0.03 4.80 -10.48
CA HIS A 277 -0.88 4.97 -11.65
C HIS A 277 -2.11 4.03 -11.65
N ALA A 278 -1.92 2.76 -11.29
CA ALA A 278 -3.02 1.79 -11.17
C ALA A 278 -4.08 2.23 -10.13
N LEU A 279 -3.65 2.75 -8.97
CA LEU A 279 -4.57 3.25 -7.96
C LEU A 279 -5.26 4.54 -8.41
N VAL A 280 -4.55 5.47 -9.08
CA VAL A 280 -5.15 6.70 -9.62
C VAL A 280 -6.25 6.37 -10.63
N GLU A 281 -6.04 5.40 -11.51
CA GLU A 281 -7.05 4.94 -12.46
C GLU A 281 -8.32 4.45 -11.76
N ARG A 282 -8.17 3.56 -10.77
CA ARG A 282 -9.30 3.03 -9.97
C ARG A 282 -10.00 4.11 -9.14
N LEU A 283 -9.25 5.06 -8.57
CA LEU A 283 -9.83 6.19 -7.86
C LEU A 283 -10.56 7.15 -8.80
N ALA A 284 -9.99 7.40 -9.98
CA ALA A 284 -10.56 8.35 -10.94
C ALA A 284 -11.85 7.83 -11.56
N SER A 285 -11.96 6.53 -11.81
CA SER A 285 -13.21 5.92 -12.27
C SER A 285 -14.34 6.17 -11.25
N ILE A 286 -14.10 5.89 -9.96
CA ILE A 286 -15.05 6.19 -8.88
C ILE A 286 -15.36 7.70 -8.81
N ALA A 287 -14.31 8.54 -8.86
CA ALA A 287 -14.45 9.99 -8.73
C ALA A 287 -15.25 10.62 -9.88
N VAL A 288 -15.18 10.06 -11.08
CA VAL A 288 -15.94 10.55 -12.24
C VAL A 288 -17.41 10.12 -12.17
N GLU A 289 -17.67 8.90 -11.68
CA GLU A 289 -19.03 8.36 -11.51
C GLU A 289 -19.87 9.15 -10.50
N VAL A 290 -19.26 9.77 -9.49
CA VAL A 290 -19.96 10.65 -8.54
C VAL A 290 -20.32 12.05 -9.10
N ARG A 291 -20.19 12.22 -10.43
CA ARG A 291 -20.58 13.40 -11.22
C ARG A 291 -20.10 14.73 -10.61
N PRO A 292 -18.78 14.90 -10.41
CA PRO A 292 -18.23 16.10 -9.82
C PRO A 292 -18.47 17.33 -10.71
N GLY A 293 -18.43 18.51 -10.10
CA GLY A 293 -18.49 19.78 -10.80
C GLY A 293 -17.48 19.85 -11.93
N TRP A 294 -17.88 20.45 -13.06
CA TRP A 294 -17.15 20.36 -14.33
C TRP A 294 -15.67 20.75 -14.24
N LYS A 295 -15.33 21.74 -13.39
CA LYS A 295 -13.94 22.20 -13.17
C LYS A 295 -13.06 21.09 -12.60
N TYR A 296 -13.54 20.40 -11.57
CA TYR A 296 -12.82 19.32 -10.92
C TYR A 296 -12.81 18.07 -11.80
N ARG A 297 -13.94 17.77 -12.46
CA ARG A 297 -14.02 16.65 -13.41
C ARG A 297 -12.94 16.72 -14.49
N GLN A 298 -12.63 17.90 -15.02
CA GLN A 298 -11.55 18.05 -16.00
C GLN A 298 -10.18 17.67 -15.41
N THR A 299 -9.85 18.16 -14.22
CA THR A 299 -8.60 17.82 -13.54
C THR A 299 -8.50 16.32 -13.25
N MET A 300 -9.59 15.70 -12.81
CA MET A 300 -9.66 14.26 -12.53
C MET A 300 -9.42 13.43 -13.80
N LEU A 301 -10.07 13.80 -14.92
CA LEU A 301 -9.86 13.15 -16.22
C LEU A 301 -8.43 13.34 -16.75
N VAL A 302 -7.83 14.53 -16.57
CA VAL A 302 -6.42 14.75 -16.92
C VAL A 302 -5.51 13.84 -16.10
N ASN A 303 -5.72 13.76 -14.78
CA ASN A 303 -4.92 12.89 -13.90
C ASN A 303 -5.10 11.41 -14.23
N TRP A 304 -6.32 11.00 -14.61
CA TRP A 304 -6.58 9.65 -15.12
C TRP A 304 -5.83 9.39 -16.44
N ALA A 305 -5.92 10.29 -17.41
CA ALA A 305 -5.20 10.14 -18.67
C ALA A 305 -3.67 10.07 -18.48
N ILE A 306 -3.11 10.84 -17.53
CA ILE A 306 -1.70 10.70 -17.14
C ILE A 306 -1.44 9.29 -16.59
N ALA A 307 -2.28 8.79 -15.68
CA ALA A 307 -2.11 7.44 -15.15
C ALA A 307 -2.21 6.35 -16.23
N CYS A 308 -3.08 6.48 -17.22
CA CYS A 308 -3.13 5.56 -18.36
C CYS A 308 -1.86 5.63 -19.22
N ARG A 309 -1.36 6.84 -19.49
CA ARG A 309 -0.09 7.06 -20.22
C ARG A 309 1.07 6.33 -19.57
N GLU A 310 1.26 6.53 -18.26
CA GLU A 310 2.39 5.95 -17.51
C GLU A 310 2.29 4.42 -17.37
N GLN A 311 1.10 3.84 -17.57
CA GLN A 311 0.89 2.39 -17.60
C GLN A 311 0.96 1.80 -19.03
N GLY A 312 1.21 2.61 -20.06
CA GLY A 312 1.18 2.15 -21.46
C GLY A 312 -0.22 1.80 -21.98
N LYS A 313 -1.30 2.19 -21.27
CA LYS A 313 -2.70 1.90 -21.65
C LYS A 313 -3.22 2.94 -22.65
N GLY A 314 -2.69 2.92 -23.87
CA GLY A 314 -2.99 3.91 -24.92
C GLY A 314 -4.47 4.03 -25.28
N ASP A 315 -5.17 2.91 -25.44
CA ASP A 315 -6.60 2.90 -25.79
C ASP A 315 -7.46 3.51 -24.68
N GLU A 316 -7.18 3.16 -23.43
CA GLU A 316 -7.90 3.72 -22.30
C GLU A 316 -7.60 5.22 -22.13
N MET A 317 -6.35 5.64 -22.31
CA MET A 317 -5.98 7.06 -22.37
C MET A 317 -6.79 7.79 -23.44
N ASN A 318 -6.91 7.22 -24.64
CA ASN A 318 -7.67 7.81 -25.74
C ASN A 318 -9.16 7.93 -25.41
N ARG A 319 -9.76 6.93 -24.74
CA ARG A 319 -11.15 6.99 -24.26
C ARG A 319 -11.35 8.11 -23.23
N VAL A 320 -10.44 8.22 -22.26
CA VAL A 320 -10.48 9.28 -21.24
C VAL A 320 -10.31 10.67 -21.89
N LEU A 321 -9.40 10.81 -22.85
CA LEU A 321 -9.21 12.05 -23.60
C LEU A 321 -10.44 12.40 -24.45
N ALA A 322 -11.09 11.42 -25.08
CA ALA A 322 -12.33 11.65 -25.82
C ALA A 322 -13.45 12.18 -24.91
N GLN A 323 -13.61 11.63 -23.70
CA GLN A 323 -14.54 12.18 -22.71
C GLN A 323 -14.20 13.62 -22.30
N LEU A 324 -12.91 13.95 -22.24
CA LEU A 324 -12.44 15.28 -21.92
C LEU A 324 -12.71 16.26 -23.06
N GLU A 325 -12.43 15.86 -24.30
CA GLU A 325 -12.59 16.62 -25.56
C GLU A 325 -14.05 16.83 -25.96
N ALA A 326 -14.96 15.90 -25.66
CA ALA A 326 -16.39 16.01 -25.95
C ALA A 326 -17.11 17.16 -25.21
N ARG A 327 -16.41 17.91 -24.36
CA ARG A 327 -17.00 19.02 -23.58
C ARG A 327 -16.96 20.34 -24.33
N LYS A 328 -18.05 21.10 -24.23
CA LYS A 328 -18.18 22.44 -24.85
C LYS A 328 -17.17 23.49 -24.35
N LYS A 329 -16.67 23.36 -23.11
CA LYS A 329 -15.78 24.34 -22.47
C LYS A 329 -14.63 23.64 -21.78
N HIS A 330 -13.40 24.08 -22.02
CA HIS A 330 -12.19 23.64 -21.32
C HIS A 330 -11.50 24.81 -20.64
N ARG A 331 -10.96 24.58 -19.44
CA ARG A 331 -10.01 25.51 -18.82
C ARG A 331 -8.69 25.50 -19.62
N GLN A 332 -7.91 26.58 -19.54
CA GLN A 332 -6.68 26.71 -20.33
C GLN A 332 -5.65 25.63 -19.96
N GLU A 333 -5.52 25.32 -18.68
CA GLU A 333 -4.71 24.21 -18.16
C GLU A 333 -5.17 22.85 -18.69
N THR A 334 -6.48 22.65 -18.84
CA THR A 334 -7.04 21.42 -19.42
C THR A 334 -6.67 21.30 -20.90
N LYS A 335 -6.76 22.39 -21.67
CA LYS A 335 -6.36 22.42 -23.07
C LYS A 335 -4.86 22.13 -23.23
N ALA A 336 -4.02 22.76 -22.41
CA ALA A 336 -2.58 22.49 -22.38
C ALA A 336 -2.30 21.02 -22.08
N ALA A 337 -3.01 20.44 -21.10
CA ALA A 337 -2.88 19.03 -20.76
C ALA A 337 -3.28 18.10 -21.92
N ILE A 338 -4.38 18.37 -22.61
CA ILE A 338 -4.79 17.61 -23.81
C ILE A 338 -3.68 17.65 -24.86
N HIS A 339 -3.13 18.84 -25.16
CA HIS A 339 -2.05 18.97 -26.13
C HIS A 339 -0.81 18.17 -25.72
N ILE A 340 -0.40 18.23 -24.46
CA ILE A 340 0.76 17.46 -23.95
C ILE A 340 0.50 15.95 -24.03
N LEU A 341 -0.69 15.49 -23.61
CA LEU A 341 -1.07 14.08 -23.64
C LEU A 341 -1.20 13.53 -25.07
N ARG A 342 -1.53 14.39 -26.03
CA ARG A 342 -1.54 14.09 -27.48
C ARG A 342 -0.19 14.32 -28.16
N GLN A 343 0.87 14.63 -27.40
CA GLN A 343 2.21 14.95 -27.92
C GLN A 343 2.25 16.14 -28.90
N ARG A 344 1.27 17.03 -28.82
CA ARG A 344 1.14 18.28 -29.60
C ARG A 344 1.88 19.43 -28.88
N PHE A 345 3.20 19.29 -28.75
CA PHE A 345 3.99 20.13 -27.84
C PHE A 345 4.10 21.59 -28.26
N ASP A 346 4.07 21.91 -29.55
CA ASP A 346 4.12 23.31 -30.02
C ASP A 346 2.84 24.07 -29.67
N GLN A 347 1.68 23.42 -29.82
CA GLN A 347 0.39 23.97 -29.39
C GLN A 347 0.35 24.15 -27.87
N ALA A 348 0.87 23.16 -27.12
CA ALA A 348 0.99 23.28 -25.67
C ALA A 348 1.88 24.47 -25.26
N ARG A 349 3.05 24.62 -25.90
CA ARG A 349 4.01 25.70 -25.65
C ARG A 349 3.38 27.07 -25.92
N ALA A 350 2.74 27.26 -27.08
CA ALA A 350 2.11 28.53 -27.43
C ALA A 350 1.03 28.92 -26.40
N LEU A 351 0.21 27.94 -26.00
CA LEU A 351 -0.84 28.16 -25.01
C LEU A 351 -0.28 28.49 -23.62
N MET A 352 0.73 27.75 -23.17
CA MET A 352 1.37 27.98 -21.87
C MET A 352 2.13 29.30 -21.83
N LYS A 353 2.74 29.73 -22.94
CA LYS A 353 3.37 31.05 -23.08
C LYS A 353 2.33 32.16 -22.91
N ALA A 354 1.19 32.07 -23.59
CA ALA A 354 0.11 33.05 -23.45
C ALA A 354 -0.46 33.09 -22.01
N MET A 355 -0.49 31.96 -21.30
CA MET A 355 -0.87 31.93 -19.88
C MET A 355 0.20 32.58 -18.97
N ALA A 356 1.48 32.41 -19.30
CA ALA A 356 2.59 33.00 -18.54
C ALA A 356 2.62 34.53 -18.68
N GLU A 357 2.44 35.04 -19.90
CA GLU A 357 2.36 36.49 -20.20
C GLU A 357 1.21 37.18 -19.45
N LYS A 358 0.12 36.44 -19.17
CA LYS A 358 -1.02 36.91 -18.37
C LYS A 358 -0.86 36.72 -16.86
N GLY A 359 0.28 36.19 -16.40
CA GLY A 359 0.50 35.87 -14.99
C GLY A 359 -0.44 34.80 -14.42
N GLU A 360 -0.98 33.93 -15.28
CA GLU A 360 -1.97 32.90 -14.89
C GLU A 360 -1.36 31.50 -14.79
N LEU A 361 -0.21 31.24 -15.43
CA LEU A 361 0.36 29.89 -15.53
C LEU A 361 0.53 29.23 -14.15
N ASN A 362 1.21 29.91 -13.22
CA ASN A 362 1.48 29.39 -11.87
C ASN A 362 0.25 29.30 -10.97
N LYS A 363 -0.80 30.09 -11.26
CA LYS A 363 -2.07 30.03 -10.54
C LYS A 363 -2.87 28.79 -10.94
N ARG A 364 -2.66 28.32 -12.18
CA ARG A 364 -3.44 27.23 -12.80
C ARG A 364 -2.70 25.90 -12.81
N MET A 365 -1.37 25.90 -12.88
CA MET A 365 -0.55 24.69 -13.05
C MET A 365 0.65 24.69 -12.12
N SER A 366 0.89 23.55 -11.48
CA SER A 366 2.12 23.32 -10.72
C SER A 366 3.23 22.88 -11.68
N PRO A 367 4.47 23.43 -11.60
CA PRO A 367 5.61 22.93 -12.36
C PRO A 367 5.96 21.47 -12.03
N TYR A 368 5.46 20.95 -10.91
CA TYR A 368 5.67 19.58 -10.46
C TYR A 368 4.55 18.62 -10.88
N TRP A 369 3.59 19.07 -11.70
CA TRP A 369 2.51 18.20 -12.17
C TRP A 369 3.12 17.08 -13.05
N PRO A 370 2.89 15.79 -12.74
CA PRO A 370 3.38 14.66 -13.56
C PRO A 370 3.00 14.71 -15.05
N LEU A 371 2.06 15.57 -15.43
CA LEU A 371 1.75 15.91 -16.83
C LEU A 371 3.01 16.23 -17.65
N PHE A 372 3.95 16.97 -17.05
CA PHE A 372 5.11 17.55 -17.73
C PHE A 372 6.31 16.61 -17.86
N GLU A 373 6.27 15.41 -17.27
CA GLU A 373 7.44 14.50 -17.27
C GLU A 373 8.04 14.28 -18.67
N PRO A 374 7.26 14.07 -19.76
CA PRO A 374 7.83 13.87 -21.11
C PRO A 374 8.53 15.08 -21.72
N ILE A 375 8.29 16.28 -21.17
CA ILE A 375 8.83 17.55 -21.67
C ILE A 375 9.64 18.30 -20.61
N ARG A 376 9.97 17.63 -19.51
CA ARG A 376 10.62 18.23 -18.34
C ARG A 376 11.97 18.85 -18.67
N ASP A 377 12.72 18.23 -19.57
CA ASP A 377 14.05 18.67 -19.98
C ASP A 377 14.02 19.73 -21.09
N LYS A 378 12.83 20.07 -21.63
CA LYS A 378 12.73 21.08 -22.68
C LYS A 378 13.03 22.48 -22.10
N PRO A 379 14.02 23.23 -22.64
CA PRO A 379 14.39 24.54 -22.09
C PRO A 379 13.24 25.54 -22.00
N TRP A 380 12.32 25.50 -22.98
CA TRP A 380 11.17 26.40 -23.00
C TRP A 380 10.25 26.21 -21.78
N LEU A 381 10.07 24.98 -21.29
CA LEU A 381 9.22 24.71 -20.13
C LEU A 381 9.82 25.34 -18.87
N ASN A 382 11.13 25.15 -18.68
CA ASN A 382 11.86 25.74 -17.55
C ASN A 382 11.79 27.27 -17.58
N ASN A 383 11.91 27.89 -18.75
CA ASN A 383 11.84 29.34 -18.89
C ASN A 383 10.45 29.89 -18.56
N LEU A 384 9.38 29.19 -18.94
CA LEU A 384 8.00 29.59 -18.63
C LEU A 384 7.73 29.66 -17.13
N PHE A 385 8.25 28.69 -16.34
CA PHE A 385 8.04 28.66 -14.90
C PHE A 385 9.05 29.54 -14.13
N LYS A 386 10.29 29.69 -14.61
CA LYS A 386 11.31 30.59 -14.01
C LYS A 386 10.92 32.07 -14.11
N ALA A 387 10.27 32.48 -15.21
CA ALA A 387 9.77 33.83 -15.38
C ALA A 387 8.69 34.21 -14.35
N SER A 388 8.12 33.22 -13.65
CA SER A 388 6.98 33.42 -12.76
C SER A 388 7.21 32.97 -11.31
N TYR A 389 8.28 32.22 -11.02
CA TYR A 389 8.83 31.97 -9.68
C TYR A 389 10.36 31.99 -9.81
N GLY A 390 11.07 32.81 -9.04
CA GLY A 390 12.53 32.77 -8.97
C GLY A 390 13.02 31.33 -8.79
N THR A 391 13.68 30.79 -9.82
CA THR A 391 14.31 29.45 -9.93
C THR A 391 13.58 28.26 -9.29
N LEU A 392 13.12 27.32 -10.14
CA LEU A 392 12.66 26.00 -9.71
C LEU A 392 13.76 25.23 -8.95
N PRO A 393 13.47 24.69 -7.75
CA PRO A 393 14.33 23.72 -7.08
C PRO A 393 14.60 22.51 -7.99
N ARG A 394 15.88 22.19 -8.20
CA ARG A 394 16.28 20.93 -8.85
C ARG A 394 15.81 19.77 -7.99
N SER A 395 15.10 18.81 -8.59
CA SER A 395 14.84 17.50 -7.99
C SER A 395 16.16 16.92 -7.49
N ARG A 396 16.32 16.74 -6.17
CA ARG A 396 17.48 16.04 -5.61
C ARG A 396 17.48 14.63 -6.19
N LYS A 397 18.36 14.36 -7.17
CA LYS A 397 18.77 12.99 -7.47
C LYS A 397 19.28 12.42 -6.15
N ARG A 398 18.63 11.37 -5.64
CA ARG A 398 19.20 10.54 -4.57
C ARG A 398 20.56 10.09 -5.08
N ARG A 399 21.62 10.63 -4.50
CA ARG A 399 22.95 10.01 -4.63
C ARG A 399 22.79 8.64 -3.98
N GLN A 400 22.97 7.59 -4.78
CA GLN A 400 23.36 6.31 -4.23
C GLN A 400 24.74 6.54 -3.61
N SER A 401 24.78 6.42 -2.29
CA SER A 401 25.98 6.31 -1.48
C SER A 401 25.79 5.11 -0.59
#